data_AF-A0A946K951-F1
#
_entry.id   AF-A0A946K951-F1
#
_cell.length_a   1.000
_cell.length_b   1.000
_cell.length_c   1.000
_cell.angle_alpha   90.00
_cell.angle_beta   90.00
_cell.angle_gamma   90.00
#
_symmetry.space_group_name_H-M   'P 1'
#
loop_
_entity.id
_entity.type
_entity.pdbx_description
1 polymer ?
#
loop_
_entity_poly.entity_id
_entity_poly.type
_entity_poly.pdbx_seq_one_letter_code
_entity_poly.pdbx_strand_id
1 'polypeptide(L)'
;MNESTLKKLPDPALLDFGVDHSGTGYRLEKMGDVVLVRPLPSTTARQQNPELWKKAHGIFKESRRGHGDWTFSAPLPEPWQITLPLSSGLLQLHVRPSPSGQVGIFLEQLSQ
;
A
#
# COMPACT_ATOMS: atom_id res chain seq x y z
N MET A 1 -18.86 0.66 7.38
CA MET A 1 -17.78 -0.18 6.80
C MET A 1 -16.72 -0.33 7.87
N ASN A 2 -16.57 -1.54 8.42
CA ASN A 2 -16.13 -1.76 9.79
C ASN A 2 -14.61 -1.93 9.89
N GLU A 3 -13.97 -1.27 10.85
CA GLU A 3 -12.55 -1.47 11.20
C GLU A 3 -12.21 -2.95 11.46
N SER A 4 -13.20 -3.75 11.87
CA SER A 4 -13.10 -5.20 12.01
C SER A 4 -12.76 -5.96 10.72
N THR A 5 -13.04 -5.42 9.53
CA THR A 5 -12.69 -6.09 8.27
C THR A 5 -11.21 -5.90 7.94
N LEU A 6 -10.64 -4.73 8.24
CA LEU A 6 -9.21 -4.43 8.05
C LEU A 6 -8.31 -5.22 9.01
N LYS A 7 -8.84 -5.64 10.18
CA LYS A 7 -8.13 -6.51 11.14
C LYS A 7 -8.06 -7.98 10.70
N LYS A 8 -8.90 -8.40 9.73
CA LYS A 8 -8.92 -9.78 9.23
C LYS A 8 -7.97 -10.01 8.05
N LEU A 9 -7.56 -8.94 7.37
CA LEU A 9 -6.64 -9.04 6.25
C LEU A 9 -5.22 -9.33 6.77
N PRO A 10 -4.41 -10.07 5.98
CA PRO A 10 -3.01 -10.27 6.31
C PRO A 10 -2.28 -8.92 6.43
N ASP A 11 -1.14 -8.94 7.11
CA ASP A 11 -0.25 -7.79 7.16
C ASP A 11 1.10 -8.23 6.56
N PRO A 12 1.56 -7.60 5.47
CA PRO A 12 0.92 -6.56 4.67
C PRO A 12 -0.14 -7.11 3.71
N ALA A 13 -1.04 -6.24 3.23
CA ALA A 13 -2.15 -6.63 2.35
C ALA A 13 -2.56 -5.59 1.31
N LEU A 14 -3.14 -6.05 0.21
CA LEU A 14 -3.87 -5.23 -0.75
C LEU A 14 -5.28 -4.95 -0.19
N LEU A 15 -5.59 -3.68 0.08
CA LEU A 15 -6.87 -3.27 0.65
C LEU A 15 -7.92 -2.98 -0.43
N ASP A 16 -7.52 -2.36 -1.53
CA ASP A 16 -8.37 -2.02 -2.66
C ASP A 16 -7.52 -1.73 -3.90
N PHE A 17 -8.13 -1.70 -5.07
CA PHE A 17 -7.50 -1.24 -6.30
C PHE A 17 -8.54 -0.68 -7.27
N GLY A 18 -8.11 0.19 -8.17
CA GLY A 18 -8.97 0.71 -9.23
C GLY A 18 -8.55 2.08 -9.73
N VAL A 19 -9.30 2.56 -10.72
CA VAL A 19 -9.13 3.88 -11.32
C VAL A 19 -9.79 4.95 -10.46
N ASP A 20 -9.12 6.09 -10.37
CA ASP A 20 -9.69 7.31 -9.80
C ASP A 20 -10.63 8.02 -10.78
N HIS A 21 -11.10 9.21 -10.41
CA HIS A 21 -11.98 10.04 -11.24
C HIS A 21 -11.35 10.49 -12.57
N SER A 22 -10.02 10.50 -12.67
CA SER A 22 -9.28 10.85 -13.89
C SER A 22 -9.04 9.66 -14.81
N GLY A 23 -9.41 8.44 -14.37
CA GLY A 23 -9.11 7.20 -15.08
C GLY A 23 -7.71 6.66 -14.80
N THR A 24 -6.98 7.22 -13.82
CA THR A 24 -5.63 6.76 -13.47
C THR A 24 -5.73 5.60 -12.49
N GLY A 25 -5.09 4.48 -12.82
CA GLY A 25 -5.12 3.25 -12.04
C GLY A 25 -4.19 3.28 -10.82
N TYR A 26 -4.73 2.87 -9.66
CA TYR A 26 -3.99 2.79 -8.40
C TYR A 26 -4.30 1.50 -7.64
N ARG A 27 -3.42 1.17 -6.69
CA ARG A 27 -3.62 0.19 -5.62
C ARG A 27 -3.47 0.84 -4.25
N LEU A 28 -4.27 0.38 -3.31
CA LEU A 28 -4.25 0.77 -1.91
C LEU A 28 -3.71 -0.40 -1.10
N GLU A 29 -2.58 -0.21 -0.44
CA GLU A 29 -1.85 -1.28 0.25
C GLU A 29 -1.66 -0.91 1.72
N LYS A 30 -1.79 -1.90 2.60
CA LYS A 30 -1.45 -1.82 4.01
C LYS A 30 -0.10 -2.49 4.23
N MET A 31 0.79 -1.81 4.95
CA MET A 31 2.13 -2.25 5.31
C MET A 31 2.34 -1.93 6.79
N GLY A 32 2.08 -2.87 7.69
CA GLY A 32 1.98 -2.57 9.11
C GLY A 32 0.79 -1.65 9.37
N ASP A 33 1.01 -0.61 10.18
CA ASP A 33 0.01 0.42 10.46
C ASP A 33 -0.07 1.52 9.40
N VAL A 34 0.73 1.43 8.33
CA VAL A 34 0.81 2.45 7.29
C VAL A 34 0.05 1.99 6.05
N VAL A 35 -0.74 2.90 5.48
CA VAL A 35 -1.54 2.67 4.26
C VAL A 35 -0.99 3.53 3.12
N LEU A 36 -0.74 2.92 1.98
CA LEU A 36 -0.08 3.56 0.84
C LEU A 36 -0.94 3.46 -0.42
N VAL A 37 -0.91 4.52 -1.20
CA VAL A 37 -1.42 4.53 -2.57
C VAL A 37 -0.25 4.46 -3.53
N ARG A 38 -0.24 3.47 -4.41
CA ARG A 38 0.75 3.32 -5.47
C ARG A 38 0.10 3.14 -6.84
N PRO A 39 0.76 3.54 -7.93
CA PRO A 39 0.27 3.32 -9.29
C PRO A 39 0.01 1.83 -9.59
N LEU A 40 -1.06 1.57 -10.33
CA LEU A 40 -1.39 0.29 -10.92
C LEU A 40 -1.92 0.52 -12.34
N PRO A 41 -1.04 0.78 -13.33
CA PRO A 41 -1.46 1.23 -14.67
C PRO A 41 -2.34 0.24 -15.43
N SER A 42 -2.32 -1.04 -15.07
CA SER A 42 -3.07 -2.10 -15.76
C SER A 42 -4.55 -2.20 -15.36
N THR A 43 -4.99 -1.49 -14.31
CA THR A 43 -6.37 -1.63 -13.83
C THR A 43 -7.35 -0.71 -14.56
N THR A 44 -8.52 -1.24 -14.86
CA THR A 44 -9.68 -0.50 -15.39
C THR A 44 -10.89 -0.56 -14.45
N ALA A 45 -10.78 -1.30 -13.34
CA ALA A 45 -11.84 -1.45 -12.35
C ALA A 45 -12.03 -0.14 -11.58
N ARG A 46 -13.24 0.16 -11.10
CA ARG A 46 -13.45 1.31 -10.21
C ARG A 46 -13.02 0.97 -8.79
N GLN A 47 -12.50 1.95 -8.07
CA GLN A 47 -12.25 1.85 -6.63
C GLN A 47 -13.54 1.47 -5.90
N GLN A 48 -13.50 0.38 -5.13
CA GLN A 48 -14.70 -0.16 -4.47
C GLN A 48 -14.92 0.45 -3.08
N ASN A 49 -13.86 0.95 -2.44
CA ASN A 49 -13.88 1.40 -1.06
C ASN A 49 -13.36 2.84 -0.89
N PRO A 50 -14.01 3.88 -1.45
CA PRO A 50 -13.51 5.27 -1.46
C PRO A 50 -13.07 5.80 -0.08
N GLU A 51 -13.75 5.40 0.99
CA GLU A 51 -13.42 5.81 2.36
C GLU A 51 -12.06 5.30 2.85
N LEU A 52 -11.56 4.16 2.32
CA LEU A 52 -10.23 3.66 2.66
C LEU A 52 -9.13 4.51 2.01
N TRP A 53 -9.35 4.97 0.77
CA TRP A 53 -8.40 5.81 0.05
C TRP A 53 -8.15 7.16 0.75
N LYS A 54 -9.18 7.72 1.41
CA LYS A 54 -9.05 8.93 2.23
C LYS A 54 -8.16 8.76 3.46
N LYS A 55 -7.94 7.52 3.91
CA LYS A 55 -7.09 7.17 5.07
C LYS A 55 -5.65 6.82 4.67
N ALA A 56 -5.27 7.04 3.41
CA ALA A 56 -3.91 6.79 2.97
C ALA A 56 -2.93 7.71 3.73
N HIS A 57 -1.85 7.10 4.21
CA HIS A 57 -0.77 7.77 4.90
C HIS A 57 0.30 8.27 3.91
N GLY A 58 0.48 7.56 2.80
CA GLY A 58 1.42 7.92 1.74
C GLY A 58 0.85 7.73 0.36
N ILE A 59 1.14 8.65 -0.56
CA ILE A 59 0.74 8.56 -1.97
C ILE A 59 2.01 8.70 -2.81
N PHE A 60 2.29 7.70 -3.65
CA PHE A 60 3.35 7.80 -4.65
C PHE A 60 2.76 8.29 -5.97
N LYS A 61 3.35 9.36 -6.52
CA LYS A 61 3.03 9.86 -7.86
C LYS A 61 4.24 9.70 -8.76
N GLU A 62 4.08 8.91 -9.81
CA GLU A 62 5.08 8.78 -10.86
C GLU A 62 5.26 10.12 -11.58
N SER A 63 6.51 10.48 -11.85
CA SER A 63 6.86 11.66 -12.62
C SER A 63 7.35 11.27 -14.01
N ARG A 64 8.67 11.23 -14.25
CA ARG A 64 9.29 10.77 -15.50
C ARG A 64 10.41 9.78 -15.18
N ARG A 65 10.62 8.82 -16.09
CA ARG A 65 11.77 7.90 -16.13
C ARG A 65 11.99 7.06 -14.85
N GLY A 66 10.94 6.44 -14.32
CA GLY A 66 11.08 5.48 -13.20
C GLY A 66 11.31 6.12 -11.83
N HIS A 67 11.10 7.43 -11.72
CA HIS A 67 11.16 8.18 -10.47
C HIS A 67 9.81 8.86 -10.18
N GLY A 68 9.56 9.15 -8.92
CA GLY A 68 8.38 9.86 -8.49
C GLY A 68 8.54 10.40 -7.08
N ASP A 69 7.48 11.03 -6.61
CA ASP A 69 7.47 11.68 -5.31
C ASP A 69 6.47 10.99 -4.38
N TRP A 70 6.91 10.79 -3.15
CA TRP A 70 6.03 10.42 -2.06
C TRP A 70 5.47 11.67 -1.40
N THR A 71 4.16 11.69 -1.20
CA THR A 71 3.50 12.65 -0.32
C THR A 71 2.96 11.90 0.89
N PHE A 72 3.40 12.25 2.09
CA PHE A 72 2.91 11.66 3.33
C PHE A 72 2.02 12.64 4.10
N SER A 73 0.94 12.14 4.69
CA SER A 73 0.02 12.95 5.51
C SER A 73 0.53 13.17 6.94
N ALA A 74 1.46 12.33 7.40
CA ALA A 74 2.14 12.42 8.68
C ALA A 74 3.54 11.76 8.58
N PRO A 75 4.45 12.01 9.53
CA PRO A 75 5.71 11.27 9.61
C PRO A 75 5.46 9.76 9.66
N LEU A 76 6.27 9.00 8.92
CA LEU A 76 6.23 7.54 8.98
C LEU A 76 6.83 7.04 10.31
N PRO A 77 6.42 5.86 10.79
CA PRO A 77 7.07 5.24 11.94
C PRO A 77 8.57 5.03 11.68
N GLU A 78 9.38 5.18 12.73
CA GLU A 78 10.82 4.91 12.67
C GLU A 78 11.24 4.07 13.90
N PRO A 79 11.56 2.77 13.72
CA PRO A 79 11.54 2.03 12.46
C PRO A 79 10.12 1.70 11.99
N TRP A 80 9.87 1.74 10.68
CA TRP A 80 8.65 1.22 10.09
C TRP A 80 8.75 -0.30 9.96
N GLN A 81 8.17 -0.99 10.94
CA GLN A 81 8.20 -2.44 11.04
C GLN A 81 6.92 -3.07 10.48
N ILE A 82 7.08 -4.18 9.77
CA ILE A 82 6.01 -5.09 9.36
C ILE A 82 6.30 -6.50 9.87
N THR A 83 5.26 -7.33 9.97
CA THR A 83 5.39 -8.74 10.38
C THR A 83 4.77 -9.64 9.33
N LEU A 84 5.59 -10.43 8.65
CA LEU A 84 5.18 -11.41 7.66
C LEU A 84 4.93 -12.78 8.31
N PRO A 85 3.74 -13.38 8.17
CA PRO A 85 3.53 -14.77 8.50
C PRO A 85 4.11 -15.67 7.40
N LEU A 86 5.03 -16.56 7.78
CA LEU A 86 5.60 -17.61 6.93
C LEU A 86 5.20 -18.99 7.48
N SER A 87 5.30 -20.03 6.66
CA SER A 87 5.03 -21.42 7.12
C SER A 87 5.98 -21.87 8.25
N SER A 88 7.16 -21.26 8.35
CA SER A 88 8.17 -21.54 9.37
C SER A 88 8.09 -20.63 10.61
N GLY A 89 7.16 -19.67 10.65
CA GLY A 89 7.01 -18.73 11.77
C GLY A 89 6.76 -17.29 11.33
N LEU A 90 7.12 -16.32 12.17
CA LEU A 90 6.96 -14.89 11.90
C LEU A 90 8.30 -14.26 11.49
N LEU A 91 8.31 -13.49 10.40
CA LEU A 91 9.45 -12.70 9.96
C LEU A 91 9.15 -11.21 10.14
N GLN A 92 9.95 -10.53 10.96
CA GLN A 92 9.85 -9.07 11.14
C GLN A 92 10.83 -8.36 10.22
N LEU A 93 10.35 -7.35 9.50
CA LEU A 93 11.15 -6.57 8.56
C LEU A 93 10.97 -5.08 8.83
N HIS A 94 12.05 -4.32 8.63
CA HIS A 94 11.98 -2.87 8.53
C HIS A 94 11.90 -2.46 7.07
N VAL A 95 10.88 -1.70 6.73
CA VAL A 95 10.61 -1.24 5.37
C VAL A 95 10.77 0.28 5.30
N ARG A 96 11.04 0.78 4.10
CA ARG A 96 11.21 2.22 3.86
C ARG A 96 10.79 2.57 2.44
N PRO A 97 10.18 3.74 2.23
CA PRO A 97 9.86 4.19 0.89
C PRO A 97 11.17 4.47 0.11
N SER A 98 11.22 4.04 -1.14
CA SER A 98 12.27 4.40 -2.08
C SER A 98 11.80 5.51 -3.03
N PRO A 99 12.73 6.28 -3.65
CA PRO A 99 12.38 7.23 -4.71
C PRO A 99 11.74 6.59 -5.96
N SER A 100 11.85 5.27 -6.13
CA SER A 100 11.21 4.52 -7.21
C SER A 100 9.79 4.06 -6.87
N GLY A 101 9.25 4.44 -5.70
CA GLY A 101 7.91 4.04 -5.25
C GLY A 101 7.84 2.61 -4.70
N GLN A 102 8.98 1.96 -4.52
CA GLN A 102 9.06 0.66 -3.84
C GLN A 102 9.13 0.88 -2.32
N VAL A 103 8.66 -0.12 -1.57
CA VAL A 103 8.68 -0.10 -0.11
C VAL A 103 9.54 -1.26 0.44
N GLY A 104 9.90 -2.22 -0.43
CA GLY A 104 10.71 -3.38 -0.09
C GLY A 104 9.93 -4.71 -0.02
N ILE A 105 8.61 -4.69 -0.24
CA ILE A 105 7.74 -5.88 -0.27
C ILE A 105 6.92 -5.93 -1.56
N PHE A 106 6.82 -7.13 -2.12
CA PHE A 106 6.01 -7.47 -3.28
C PHE A 106 4.83 -8.31 -2.81
N LEU A 107 3.64 -7.69 -2.71
CA LEU A 107 2.43 -8.35 -2.19
C LEU A 107 1.99 -9.54 -3.03
N GLU A 108 2.33 -9.55 -4.32
CA GLU A 108 2.07 -10.66 -5.24
C GLU A 108 2.80 -11.96 -4.86
N GLN A 109 3.81 -11.88 -3.99
CA GLN A 109 4.53 -13.04 -3.46
C GLN A 109 3.92 -13.56 -2.14
N LEU A 110 2.90 -12.88 -1.60
CA LEU A 110 2.24 -13.21 -0.35
C LEU A 110 0.83 -13.72 -0.60
N SER A 111 0.31 -14.53 0.31
CA SER A 111 -1.12 -14.88 0.32
C SER A 111 -1.94 -13.64 0.69
N GLN A 112 -2.82 -13.21 -0.21
CA GLN A 112 -3.72 -12.05 -0.05
C GLN A 112 -5.14 -12.48 0.31
#